data_AF-A0A812Z9A2-F1
#
_entry.id   AF-A0A812Z9A2-F1
#
_cell.length_a   1.000
_cell.length_b   1.000
_cell.length_c   1.000
_cell.angle_alpha   90.00
_cell.angle_beta   90.00
_cell.angle_gamma   90.00
#
_symmetry.space_group_name_H-M   'P 1'
#
loop_
_entity.id
_entity.type
_entity.pdbx_description
1 polymer ?
#
loop_
_entity_poly.entity_id
_entity_poly.type
_entity_poly.pdbx_seq_one_letter_code
_entity_poly.pdbx_strand_id
1 'polypeptide(L)'
;MARAPGRAGPGFYYVVIPAKPEDKMHQVYHPERSVRYDDLSFIRKVREILLPEAQAPCLDEYRENLLKDLFDFSSEPQDNDRVRRGVKEEKDRVEDALQKIGDDQLELLQSMTSLKGVTLVDPSKTPDNKGVFMFYASDPDNPVNSRAIDLCWTAGLPPEEVRGTCVLSRTEEVVEEFCRDPTWRRCDFTLDDCASHAAWLQEARQRRVESGQKREDDSRWFANLADCEAPMPGGAIDGAVWKQSDDEIDISFDAGPFAGIRATRRDINVQYTRRTLFVRLRGRVLCNAELAGEVDPQGCCWTFDRDRYALQVTLCKSNATVWEQLIRREVRPGEASCPKTVLITSSEQTDDGQKEVQSNFPSCAALERSGRISKSLLIGRRQGSAEGRRGTCMKFVVCICILFCLVLQLQPLLEKFSVQCTASTSDQEVAASKPLFGWP
;
A
#
# COMPACT_ATOMS: atom_id res chain seq x y z
N MET A 1 -17.76 -14.76 35.35
CA MET A 1 -18.39 -14.87 34.02
C MET A 1 -19.54 -13.87 33.97
N ALA A 2 -19.30 -12.67 33.43
CA ALA A 2 -20.36 -11.69 33.20
C ALA A 2 -21.30 -12.25 32.11
N ARG A 3 -22.62 -12.23 32.34
CA ARG A 3 -23.61 -12.58 31.32
C ARG A 3 -23.36 -11.68 30.10
N ALA A 4 -23.18 -12.30 28.93
CA ALA A 4 -23.17 -11.57 27.67
C ALA A 4 -24.42 -10.67 27.63
N PRO A 5 -24.28 -9.36 27.35
CA PRO A 5 -25.43 -8.48 27.22
C PRO A 5 -26.43 -9.13 26.27
N GLY A 6 -27.70 -9.24 26.70
CA GLY A 6 -28.73 -9.93 25.95
C GLY A 6 -28.72 -9.46 24.49
N ARG A 7 -28.59 -10.39 23.54
CA ARG A 7 -28.48 -10.09 22.10
C ARG A 7 -29.60 -9.13 21.70
N ALA A 8 -29.24 -7.88 21.48
CA ALA A 8 -30.13 -6.87 20.96
C ALA A 8 -30.42 -7.24 19.51
N GLY A 9 -31.64 -7.68 19.22
CA GLY A 9 -32.19 -7.79 17.86
C GLY A 9 -31.38 -8.58 16.81
N PRO A 10 -31.83 -8.54 15.55
CA PRO A 10 -31.21 -9.24 14.42
C PRO A 10 -30.10 -8.42 13.71
N GLY A 11 -29.48 -7.45 14.38
CA GLY A 11 -28.48 -6.56 13.78
C GLY A 11 -27.04 -7.07 13.86
N PHE A 12 -26.09 -6.18 13.57
CA PHE A 12 -24.66 -6.44 13.70
C PHE A 12 -23.88 -5.20 14.14
N TYR A 13 -22.71 -5.41 14.71
CA TYR A 13 -21.78 -4.33 15.03
C TYR A 13 -20.72 -4.08 13.96
N TYR A 14 -20.26 -2.85 13.86
CA TYR A 14 -19.12 -2.44 13.05
C TYR A 14 -18.28 -1.39 13.79
N VAL A 15 -17.04 -1.15 13.35
CA VAL A 15 -16.12 -0.22 14.05
C VAL A 15 -15.83 0.99 13.18
N VAL A 16 -15.86 2.17 13.80
CA VAL A 16 -15.40 3.43 13.19
C VAL A 16 -14.01 3.76 13.71
N ILE A 17 -13.08 4.05 12.79
CA ILE A 17 -11.71 4.50 13.08
C ILE A 17 -11.62 5.97 12.67
N PRO A 18 -11.72 6.92 13.62
CA PRO A 18 -11.53 8.34 13.33
C PRO A 18 -10.13 8.62 12.77
N ALA A 19 -10.02 9.62 11.88
CA ALA A 19 -8.75 10.02 11.30
C ALA A 19 -7.77 10.59 12.35
N LYS A 20 -8.31 11.35 13.30
CA LYS A 20 -7.52 12.02 14.34
C LYS A 20 -7.13 11.02 15.43
N PRO A 21 -5.84 10.93 15.81
CA PRO A 21 -5.37 9.94 16.79
C PRO A 21 -5.96 10.16 18.20
N GLU A 22 -6.32 11.40 18.55
CA GLU A 22 -6.96 11.75 19.81
C GLU A 22 -8.41 11.22 19.95
N ASP A 23 -9.09 11.02 18.82
CA ASP A 23 -10.46 10.52 18.80
C ASP A 23 -10.47 9.00 18.99
N LYS A 24 -11.29 8.50 19.91
CA LYS A 24 -11.35 7.07 20.21
C LYS A 24 -12.10 6.30 19.13
N MET A 25 -11.57 5.11 18.78
CA MET A 25 -12.34 4.13 18.01
C MET A 25 -13.62 3.79 18.78
N HIS A 26 -14.72 3.64 18.06
CA HIS A 26 -16.00 3.30 18.67
C HIS A 26 -16.75 2.29 17.81
N GLN A 27 -17.46 1.41 18.50
CA GLN A 27 -18.30 0.38 17.90
C GLN A 27 -19.72 0.93 17.74
N VAL A 28 -20.32 0.70 16.57
CA VAL A 28 -21.67 1.14 16.23
C VAL A 28 -22.52 -0.08 15.92
N TYR A 29 -23.76 -0.08 16.42
CA TYR A 29 -24.73 -1.12 16.15
C TYR A 29 -25.61 -0.73 14.97
N HIS A 30 -25.71 -1.61 13.98
CA HIS A 30 -26.66 -1.49 12.89
C HIS A 30 -27.85 -2.43 13.16
N PRO A 31 -29.09 -1.91 13.31
CA PRO A 31 -30.22 -2.70 13.79
C PRO A 31 -30.81 -3.66 12.76
N GLU A 32 -30.55 -3.45 11.47
CA GLU A 32 -31.14 -4.26 10.40
C GLU A 32 -30.27 -5.48 10.08
N ARG A 33 -30.94 -6.60 9.77
CA ARG A 33 -30.26 -7.81 9.35
C ARG A 33 -29.90 -7.67 7.88
N SER A 34 -28.66 -7.28 7.63
CA SER A 34 -28.12 -7.21 6.28
C SER A 34 -27.86 -8.62 5.75
N VAL A 35 -28.85 -9.18 5.03
CA VAL A 35 -28.76 -10.50 4.36
C VAL A 35 -28.04 -10.39 3.02
N ARG A 36 -27.79 -9.17 2.52
CA ARG A 36 -27.14 -8.96 1.24
C ARG A 36 -25.97 -7.99 1.35
N TYR A 37 -24.98 -8.18 0.49
CA TYR A 37 -23.80 -7.33 0.38
C TYR A 37 -24.15 -5.89 -0.05
N ASP A 38 -25.19 -5.76 -0.89
CA ASP A 38 -25.72 -4.52 -1.47
C ASP A 38 -26.77 -3.82 -0.60
N ASP A 39 -26.76 -4.08 0.71
CA ASP A 39 -27.70 -3.43 1.62
C ASP A 39 -27.48 -1.91 1.69
N LEU A 40 -28.38 -1.21 1.00
CA LEU A 40 -28.36 0.23 0.82
C LEU A 40 -28.46 0.97 2.15
N SER A 41 -29.18 0.41 3.12
CA SER A 41 -29.35 1.03 4.45
C SER A 41 -28.00 1.18 5.15
N PHE A 42 -27.16 0.14 5.08
CA PHE A 42 -25.83 0.16 5.65
C PHE A 42 -24.89 1.06 4.85
N ILE A 43 -24.91 1.00 3.52
CA ILE A 43 -24.05 1.85 2.68
C ILE A 43 -24.37 3.33 2.89
N ARG A 44 -25.66 3.70 2.98
CA ARG A 44 -26.10 5.05 3.38
C ARG A 44 -25.54 5.43 4.74
N LYS A 45 -25.64 4.54 5.73
CA LYS A 45 -25.09 4.79 7.07
C LYS A 45 -23.57 4.99 7.07
N VAL A 46 -22.84 4.20 6.28
CA VAL A 46 -21.39 4.37 6.11
C VAL A 46 -21.09 5.72 5.47
N ARG A 47 -21.82 6.10 4.42
CA ARG A 47 -21.68 7.40 3.78
C ARG A 47 -21.93 8.55 4.76
N GLU A 48 -23.01 8.50 5.55
CA GLU A 48 -23.30 9.53 6.56
C GLU A 48 -22.15 9.73 7.56
N ILE A 49 -21.44 8.65 7.90
CA ILE A 49 -20.29 8.70 8.83
C ILE A 49 -19.06 9.30 8.14
N LEU A 50 -18.84 8.96 6.86
CA LEU A 50 -17.63 9.28 6.13
C LEU A 50 -17.68 10.62 5.40
N LEU A 51 -18.88 11.06 5.00
CA LEU A 51 -19.17 12.26 4.23
C LEU A 51 -20.36 12.96 4.89
N PRO A 52 -20.12 13.85 5.87
CA PRO A 52 -21.20 14.64 6.48
C PRO A 52 -22.00 15.38 5.41
N GLU A 53 -23.31 15.53 5.60
CA GLU A 53 -24.25 16.14 4.61
C GLU A 53 -23.75 17.46 4.02
N ALA A 54 -23.01 18.26 4.79
CA ALA A 54 -22.43 19.53 4.32
C ALA A 54 -21.40 19.39 3.17
N GLN A 55 -20.87 18.19 2.95
CA GLN A 55 -19.90 17.88 1.90
C GLN A 55 -20.49 17.02 0.77
N ALA A 56 -21.72 16.52 0.93
CA ALA A 56 -22.38 15.74 -0.11
C ALA A 56 -22.96 16.70 -1.15
N PRO A 57 -22.51 16.68 -2.42
CA PRO A 57 -23.17 17.45 -3.47
C PRO A 57 -24.61 16.95 -3.60
N CYS A 58 -25.53 17.87 -3.87
CA CYS A 58 -26.93 17.48 -4.10
C CYS A 58 -27.01 16.51 -5.29
N LEU A 59 -28.05 15.68 -5.34
CA LEU A 59 -28.18 14.66 -6.39
C LEU A 59 -28.18 15.27 -7.80
N ASP A 60 -28.75 16.46 -7.96
CA ASP A 60 -28.74 17.21 -9.22
C ASP A 60 -27.31 17.62 -9.62
N GLU A 61 -26.54 18.18 -8.69
CA GLU A 61 -25.14 18.55 -8.92
C GLU A 61 -24.28 17.31 -9.20
N TYR A 62 -24.54 16.18 -8.53
CA TYR A 62 -23.86 14.93 -8.83
C TYR A 62 -24.19 14.41 -10.23
N ARG A 63 -25.46 14.48 -10.66
CA ARG A 63 -25.88 14.11 -12.01
C ARG A 63 -25.19 14.98 -13.06
N GLU A 64 -25.13 16.28 -12.83
CA GLU A 64 -24.42 17.22 -13.70
C GLU A 64 -22.91 16.95 -13.74
N ASN A 65 -22.28 16.69 -12.60
CA ASN A 65 -20.85 16.39 -12.51
C ASN A 65 -20.52 15.06 -13.20
N LEU A 66 -21.35 14.01 -13.03
CA LEU A 66 -21.15 12.73 -13.72
C LEU A 66 -21.24 12.90 -15.24
N LEU A 67 -22.22 13.66 -15.73
CA LEU A 67 -22.33 14.01 -17.14
C LEU A 67 -21.10 14.80 -17.60
N LYS A 68 -20.68 15.79 -16.82
CA LYS A 68 -19.50 16.59 -17.13
C LYS A 68 -18.24 15.72 -17.22
N ASP A 69 -17.98 14.87 -16.24
CA ASP A 69 -16.81 13.98 -16.22
C ASP A 69 -16.83 12.98 -17.39
N LEU A 70 -18.00 12.46 -17.76
CA LEU A 70 -18.14 11.58 -18.92
C LEU A 70 -17.85 12.29 -20.26
N PHE A 71 -18.15 13.58 -20.35
CA PHE A 71 -18.06 14.34 -21.61
C PHE A 71 -16.90 15.35 -21.69
N ASP A 72 -16.22 15.69 -20.59
CA ASP A 72 -15.05 16.59 -20.57
C ASP A 72 -13.85 15.96 -21.31
N PHE A 73 -13.80 14.62 -21.38
CA PHE A 73 -12.84 13.89 -22.24
C PHE A 73 -13.02 14.13 -23.75
N SER A 74 -14.15 14.72 -24.17
CA SER A 74 -14.45 15.01 -25.58
C SER A 74 -14.10 16.43 -26.03
N SER A 75 -13.49 17.25 -25.17
CA SER A 75 -13.23 18.68 -25.47
C SER A 75 -12.06 18.94 -26.43
N GLU A 76 -11.28 17.93 -26.82
CA GLU A 76 -10.30 18.10 -27.89
C GLU A 76 -11.03 18.35 -29.23
N PRO A 77 -10.71 19.43 -29.97
CA PRO A 77 -11.36 19.75 -31.23
C PRO A 77 -11.03 18.68 -32.27
N GLN A 78 -11.86 17.65 -32.34
CA GLN A 78 -11.85 16.72 -33.45
C GLN A 78 -12.53 17.41 -34.64
N ASP A 79 -11.79 17.58 -35.73
CA ASP A 79 -12.22 18.16 -37.01
C ASP A 79 -13.20 17.26 -37.80
N ASN A 80 -13.72 16.20 -37.18
CA ASN A 80 -14.57 15.23 -37.84
C ASN A 80 -16.01 15.34 -37.34
N ASP A 81 -16.86 16.02 -38.12
CA ASP A 81 -18.30 16.18 -37.84
C ASP A 81 -19.03 14.85 -37.59
N ARG A 82 -18.54 13.75 -38.17
CA ARG A 82 -19.10 12.42 -37.93
C ARG A 82 -18.87 11.96 -36.49
N VAL A 83 -17.69 12.26 -35.92
CA VAL A 83 -17.40 11.92 -34.52
C VAL A 83 -18.21 12.79 -33.58
N ARG A 84 -18.34 14.09 -33.88
CA ARG A 84 -19.17 15.00 -33.08
C ARG A 84 -20.63 14.55 -33.00
N ARG A 85 -21.20 14.07 -34.11
CA ARG A 85 -22.57 13.54 -34.13
C ARG A 85 -22.70 12.27 -33.29
N GLY A 86 -21.77 11.33 -33.42
CA GLY A 86 -21.77 10.10 -32.63
C GLY A 86 -21.63 10.35 -31.12
N VAL A 87 -20.76 11.28 -30.72
CA VAL A 87 -20.61 11.68 -29.31
C VAL A 87 -21.89 12.33 -28.79
N LYS A 88 -22.55 13.18 -29.59
CA LYS A 88 -23.82 13.81 -29.20
C LYS A 88 -24.93 12.78 -29.02
N GLU A 89 -25.11 11.86 -29.96
CA GLU A 89 -26.13 10.81 -29.86
C GLU A 89 -25.92 9.93 -28.62
N GLU A 90 -24.66 9.60 -28.30
CA GLU A 90 -24.35 8.82 -27.10
C GLU A 90 -24.55 9.64 -25.82
N LYS A 91 -24.26 10.94 -25.85
CA LYS A 91 -24.59 11.85 -24.74
C LYS A 91 -26.08 11.87 -24.46
N ASP A 92 -26.89 12.06 -25.48
CA ASP A 92 -28.36 12.11 -25.34
C ASP A 92 -28.90 10.77 -24.79
N ARG A 93 -28.29 9.62 -25.16
CA ARG A 93 -28.64 8.30 -24.60
C ARG A 93 -28.27 8.13 -23.14
N VAL A 94 -27.07 8.57 -22.74
CA VAL A 94 -26.62 8.51 -21.34
C VAL A 94 -27.49 9.41 -20.47
N GLU A 95 -27.86 10.59 -20.97
CA GLU A 95 -28.74 11.53 -20.27
C GLU A 95 -30.15 10.93 -20.08
N ASP A 96 -30.74 10.35 -21.13
CA ASP A 96 -32.04 9.66 -21.05
C ASP A 96 -31.98 8.43 -20.09
N ALA A 97 -30.88 7.68 -20.10
CA ALA A 97 -30.68 6.58 -19.16
C ALA A 97 -30.56 7.08 -17.71
N LEU A 98 -29.79 8.14 -17.47
CA LEU A 98 -29.65 8.75 -16.14
C LEU A 98 -30.97 9.31 -15.63
N GLN A 99 -31.82 9.88 -16.49
CA GLN A 99 -33.15 10.37 -16.11
C GLN A 99 -34.11 9.23 -15.70
N LYS A 100 -33.91 8.02 -16.24
CA LYS A 100 -34.71 6.83 -15.89
C LYS A 100 -34.27 6.16 -14.58
N ILE A 101 -33.04 6.42 -14.13
CA ILE A 101 -32.54 5.93 -12.84
C ILE A 101 -33.22 6.73 -11.73
N GLY A 102 -33.90 6.03 -10.82
CA GLY A 102 -34.55 6.64 -9.66
C GLY A 102 -33.52 7.23 -8.70
N ASP A 103 -33.93 8.26 -7.94
CA ASP A 103 -33.03 9.00 -7.05
C ASP A 103 -32.31 8.10 -6.04
N ASP A 104 -32.98 7.07 -5.51
CA ASP A 104 -32.38 6.07 -4.60
C ASP A 104 -31.20 5.31 -5.24
N GLN A 105 -31.30 4.98 -6.53
CA GLN A 105 -30.26 4.27 -7.27
C GLN A 105 -29.10 5.21 -7.62
N LEU A 106 -29.40 6.46 -7.94
CA LEU A 106 -28.38 7.48 -8.18
C LEU A 106 -27.62 7.81 -6.89
N GLU A 107 -28.32 7.89 -5.77
CA GLU A 107 -27.72 8.06 -4.44
C GLU A 107 -26.82 6.88 -4.08
N LEU A 108 -27.23 5.64 -4.39
CA LEU A 108 -26.38 4.46 -4.24
C LEU A 108 -25.12 4.58 -5.09
N LEU A 109 -25.26 4.94 -6.36
CA LEU A 109 -24.12 5.10 -7.28
C LEU A 109 -23.16 6.18 -6.76
N GLN A 110 -23.68 7.31 -6.28
CA GLN A 110 -22.89 8.35 -5.63
C GLN A 110 -22.16 7.82 -4.39
N SER A 111 -22.85 7.02 -3.57
CA SER A 111 -22.26 6.42 -2.37
C SER A 111 -21.15 5.42 -2.71
N MET A 112 -21.34 4.60 -3.74
CA MET A 112 -20.34 3.62 -4.19
C MET A 112 -19.13 4.25 -4.87
N THR A 113 -19.31 5.38 -5.55
CA THR A 113 -18.22 6.09 -6.26
C THR A 113 -17.42 7.00 -5.33
N SER A 114 -18.04 7.54 -4.28
CA SER A 114 -17.37 8.42 -3.31
C SER A 114 -16.62 7.65 -2.20
N LEU A 115 -17.02 6.41 -1.96
CA LEU A 115 -16.39 5.54 -0.97
C LEU A 115 -15.40 4.60 -1.64
N LYS A 116 -14.18 4.57 -1.11
CA LYS A 116 -13.18 3.57 -1.45
C LYS A 116 -13.29 2.40 -0.49
N GLY A 117 -13.34 1.20 -1.05
CA GLY A 117 -13.33 -0.06 -0.31
C GLY A 117 -11.98 -0.75 -0.43
N VAL A 118 -11.44 -1.24 0.69
CA VAL A 118 -10.26 -2.12 0.73
C VAL A 118 -10.65 -3.41 1.44
N THR A 119 -10.41 -4.53 0.77
CA THR A 119 -10.60 -5.86 1.35
C THR A 119 -9.33 -6.26 2.10
N LEU A 120 -9.41 -6.29 3.43
CA LEU A 120 -8.30 -6.71 4.28
C LEU A 120 -8.12 -8.23 4.23
N VAL A 121 -9.25 -8.94 4.27
CA VAL A 121 -9.34 -10.40 4.15
C VAL A 121 -10.46 -10.74 3.21
N ASP A 122 -10.15 -11.47 2.15
CA ASP A 122 -11.18 -12.02 1.28
C ASP A 122 -11.98 -13.07 2.06
N PRO A 123 -13.31 -12.99 2.01
CA PRO A 123 -14.10 -14.05 2.58
C PRO A 123 -13.84 -15.37 1.84
N SER A 124 -13.94 -16.49 2.57
CA SER A 124 -13.77 -17.81 1.96
C SER A 124 -14.91 -18.74 2.35
N LYS A 125 -15.09 -19.80 1.56
CA LYS A 125 -16.10 -20.84 1.78
C LYS A 125 -15.96 -21.62 3.08
N THR A 126 -14.81 -21.53 3.74
CA THR A 126 -14.64 -22.21 5.03
C THR A 126 -15.40 -21.43 6.11
N PRO A 127 -16.16 -22.13 6.98
CA PRO A 127 -17.09 -21.49 7.91
C PRO A 127 -16.42 -20.52 8.91
N ASP A 128 -15.13 -20.70 9.16
CA ASP A 128 -14.37 -19.87 10.09
C ASP A 128 -13.77 -18.61 9.43
N ASN A 129 -13.78 -18.55 8.10
CA ASN A 129 -13.12 -17.49 7.34
C ASN A 129 -14.07 -16.37 6.95
N LYS A 130 -14.05 -15.34 7.76
CA LYS A 130 -14.84 -14.13 7.57
C LYS A 130 -14.05 -13.11 6.75
N GLY A 131 -14.73 -12.46 5.82
CA GLY A 131 -14.18 -11.35 5.07
C GLY A 131 -14.19 -10.07 5.91
N VAL A 132 -13.13 -9.27 5.83
CA VAL A 132 -13.02 -8.00 6.55
C VAL A 132 -12.80 -6.88 5.53
N PHE A 133 -13.67 -5.88 5.59
CA PHE A 133 -13.73 -4.78 4.63
C PHE A 133 -13.58 -3.45 5.36
N MET A 134 -12.76 -2.58 4.79
CA MET A 134 -12.60 -1.20 5.23
C MET A 134 -13.15 -0.25 4.17
N PHE A 135 -14.00 0.69 4.59
CA PHE A 135 -14.53 1.77 3.76
C PHE A 135 -13.99 3.11 4.25
N TYR A 136 -13.59 3.99 3.33
CA TYR A 136 -13.14 5.35 3.64
C TYR A 136 -13.43 6.29 2.47
N ALA A 137 -13.49 7.60 2.73
CA ALA A 137 -13.64 8.61 1.68
C ALA A 137 -12.25 8.95 1.09
N SER A 138 -12.12 8.96 -0.24
CA SER A 138 -10.83 9.19 -0.93
C SER A 138 -10.50 10.69 -1.11
N ASP A 139 -11.00 11.56 -0.25
CA ASP A 139 -10.76 13.00 -0.34
C ASP A 139 -9.30 13.33 0.06
N PRO A 140 -8.49 13.95 -0.83
CA PRO A 140 -7.11 14.33 -0.53
C PRO A 140 -7.00 15.36 0.61
N ASP A 141 -8.03 16.17 0.84
CA ASP A 141 -8.04 17.19 1.89
C ASP A 141 -8.25 16.60 3.29
N ASN A 142 -8.69 15.34 3.37
CA ASN A 142 -8.82 14.64 4.64
C ASN A 142 -7.44 14.31 5.27
N PRO A 143 -7.32 14.38 6.60
CA PRO A 143 -6.07 14.04 7.29
C PRO A 143 -5.75 12.54 7.16
N VAL A 144 -4.47 12.21 7.15
CA VAL A 144 -3.97 10.83 7.09
C VAL A 144 -4.37 10.06 8.34
N ASN A 145 -4.95 8.87 8.16
CA ASN A 145 -5.39 8.01 9.25
C ASN A 145 -4.34 6.92 9.52
N SER A 146 -3.34 7.26 10.36
CA SER A 146 -2.23 6.35 10.67
C SER A 146 -2.69 5.02 11.25
N ARG A 147 -3.76 4.98 12.05
CA ARG A 147 -4.31 3.74 12.63
C ARG A 147 -4.86 2.80 11.56
N ALA A 148 -5.56 3.34 10.56
CA ALA A 148 -6.07 2.54 9.46
C ALA A 148 -4.93 2.01 8.58
N ILE A 149 -3.89 2.83 8.34
CA ILE A 149 -2.68 2.42 7.61
C ILE A 149 -1.96 1.30 8.36
N ASP A 150 -1.76 1.44 9.67
CA ASP A 150 -1.12 0.43 10.51
C ASP A 150 -1.92 -0.88 10.51
N LEU A 151 -3.25 -0.80 10.49
CA LEU A 151 -4.11 -1.99 10.39
C LEU A 151 -3.96 -2.69 9.04
N CYS A 152 -3.98 -1.95 7.92
CA CYS A 152 -3.70 -2.48 6.59
C CYS A 152 -2.32 -3.16 6.53
N TRP A 153 -1.30 -2.47 7.03
CA TRP A 153 0.06 -2.99 7.10
C TRP A 153 0.15 -4.27 7.94
N THR A 154 -0.52 -4.31 9.09
CA THR A 154 -0.54 -5.49 9.96
C THR A 154 -1.29 -6.65 9.32
N ALA A 155 -2.33 -6.36 8.53
CA ALA A 155 -3.01 -7.35 7.70
C ALA A 155 -2.15 -7.84 6.51
N GLY A 156 -0.98 -7.24 6.29
CA GLY A 156 -0.04 -7.57 5.23
C GLY A 156 -0.39 -6.94 3.88
N LEU A 157 -1.20 -5.89 3.86
CA LEU A 157 -1.41 -5.07 2.65
C LEU A 157 -0.20 -4.15 2.42
N PRO A 158 0.10 -3.83 1.15
CA PRO A 158 1.05 -2.77 0.86
C PRO A 158 0.58 -1.47 1.51
N PRO A 159 1.52 -0.59 1.88
CA PRO A 159 1.18 0.67 2.52
C PRO A 159 0.45 1.54 1.49
N GLU A 160 -0.85 1.69 1.68
CA GLU A 160 -1.68 2.61 0.93
C GLU A 160 -2.04 3.78 1.85
N GLU A 161 -1.98 5.00 1.30
CA GLU A 161 -2.36 6.18 2.05
C GLU A 161 -3.88 6.18 2.26
N VAL A 162 -4.29 5.93 3.51
CA VAL A 162 -5.69 6.01 3.93
C VAL A 162 -5.90 7.36 4.61
N ARG A 163 -6.83 8.15 4.06
CA ARG A 163 -7.19 9.48 4.56
C ARG A 163 -8.63 9.47 5.09
N GLY A 164 -8.87 10.30 6.09
CA GLY A 164 -10.18 10.49 6.69
C GLY A 164 -10.59 9.38 7.66
N THR A 165 -11.82 9.48 8.14
CA THR A 165 -12.42 8.44 8.99
C THR A 165 -12.60 7.17 8.16
N CYS A 166 -12.52 6.01 8.81
CA CYS A 166 -12.74 4.72 8.16
C CYS A 166 -13.80 3.92 8.90
N VAL A 167 -14.50 3.05 8.18
CA VAL A 167 -15.47 2.09 8.73
C VAL A 167 -15.01 0.67 8.43
N LEU A 168 -14.88 -0.15 9.46
CA LEU A 168 -14.58 -1.57 9.35
C LEU A 168 -15.83 -2.41 9.56
N SER A 169 -16.05 -3.35 8.64
CA SER A 169 -17.16 -4.30 8.73
C SER A 169 -16.70 -5.71 8.37
N ARG A 170 -17.43 -6.70 8.87
CA ARG A 170 -17.14 -8.12 8.65
C ARG A 170 -18.30 -8.78 7.92
N THR A 171 -17.98 -9.62 6.94
CA THR A 171 -18.97 -10.44 6.24
C THR A 171 -18.60 -11.92 6.34
N GLU A 172 -19.60 -12.77 6.28
CA GLU A 172 -19.41 -14.21 6.22
C GLU A 172 -20.24 -14.81 5.08
N GLU A 173 -19.65 -15.82 4.44
CA GLU A 173 -20.32 -16.59 3.40
C GLU A 173 -21.29 -17.56 4.05
N VAL A 174 -22.55 -17.53 3.63
CA VAL A 174 -23.62 -18.38 4.16
C VAL A 174 -24.28 -19.11 3.02
N VAL A 175 -24.19 -20.43 3.07
CA VAL A 175 -24.96 -21.31 2.22
C VAL A 175 -26.23 -21.66 2.98
N GLU A 176 -27.34 -21.04 2.60
CA GLU A 176 -28.65 -21.37 3.19
C GLU A 176 -29.04 -22.81 2.82
N GLU A 177 -29.72 -23.49 3.74
CA GLU A 177 -30.32 -24.79 3.46
C GLU A 177 -31.20 -24.61 2.21
N PHE A 178 -30.93 -25.38 1.15
CA PHE A 178 -31.61 -25.31 -0.17
C PHE A 178 -31.14 -24.24 -1.18
N CYS A 179 -30.20 -23.36 -0.85
CA CYS A 179 -29.58 -22.47 -1.85
C CYS A 179 -28.26 -23.04 -2.37
N ARG A 180 -28.12 -23.15 -3.70
CA ARG A 180 -26.84 -23.56 -4.33
C ARG A 180 -25.82 -22.43 -4.37
N ASP A 181 -26.31 -21.19 -4.40
CA ASP A 181 -25.46 -20.02 -4.49
C ASP A 181 -25.20 -19.47 -3.09
N PRO A 182 -23.93 -19.26 -2.71
CA PRO A 182 -23.60 -18.66 -1.43
C PRO A 182 -24.16 -17.24 -1.35
N THR A 183 -24.71 -16.91 -0.19
CA THR A 183 -25.13 -15.56 0.16
C THR A 183 -24.10 -14.92 1.10
N TRP A 184 -24.07 -13.60 1.14
CA TRP A 184 -23.15 -12.84 1.98
C TRP A 184 -23.94 -12.14 3.06
N ARG A 185 -23.65 -12.44 4.33
CA ARG A 185 -24.26 -11.70 5.44
C ARG A 185 -23.22 -10.92 6.23
N ARG A 186 -23.59 -9.74 6.70
CA ARG A 186 -22.76 -8.99 7.65
C ARG A 186 -22.87 -9.65 9.02
N CYS A 187 -21.75 -9.69 9.74
CA CYS A 187 -21.72 -10.17 11.11
C CYS A 187 -20.99 -9.16 11.99
N ASP A 188 -21.13 -9.33 13.31
CA ASP A 188 -20.52 -8.41 14.29
C ASP A 188 -19.05 -8.21 13.97
N PHE A 189 -18.54 -6.99 14.07
CA PHE A 189 -17.13 -6.63 14.11
C PHE A 189 -16.97 -5.64 15.26
N THR A 190 -16.19 -6.04 16.25
CA THR A 190 -16.11 -5.39 17.56
C THR A 190 -14.75 -4.71 17.75
N LEU A 191 -14.60 -3.88 18.79
CA LEU A 191 -13.30 -3.27 19.09
C LEU A 191 -12.22 -4.30 19.42
N ASP A 192 -12.59 -5.45 19.97
CA ASP A 192 -11.65 -6.55 20.24
C ASP A 192 -11.10 -7.14 18.93
N ASP A 193 -11.88 -7.13 17.86
CA ASP A 193 -11.43 -7.55 16.53
C ASP A 193 -10.41 -6.57 15.92
N CYS A 194 -10.30 -5.33 16.41
CA CYS A 194 -9.27 -4.37 15.98
C CYS A 194 -7.93 -4.55 16.72
N ALA A 195 -7.85 -5.44 17.70
CA ALA A 195 -6.62 -5.65 18.45
C ALA A 195 -5.54 -6.31 17.60
N SER A 196 -4.27 -5.99 17.84
CA SER A 196 -3.12 -6.56 17.11
C SER A 196 -3.01 -8.09 17.24
N HIS A 197 -3.63 -8.68 18.25
CA HIS A 197 -3.69 -10.11 18.50
C HIS A 197 -4.96 -10.78 17.97
N ALA A 198 -5.81 -10.06 17.23
CA ALA A 198 -7.02 -10.63 16.65
C ALA A 198 -6.66 -11.79 15.70
N ALA A 199 -7.37 -12.92 15.85
CA ALA A 199 -7.06 -14.15 15.12
C ALA A 199 -7.09 -13.96 13.60
N TRP A 200 -8.09 -13.23 13.08
CA TRP A 200 -8.24 -12.95 11.65
C TRP A 200 -7.03 -12.19 11.09
N LEU A 201 -6.42 -11.30 11.88
CA LEU A 201 -5.28 -10.48 11.46
C LEU A 201 -4.01 -11.31 11.35
N GLN A 202 -3.79 -12.21 12.32
CA GLN A 202 -2.68 -13.17 12.28
C GLN A 202 -2.81 -14.14 11.11
N GLU A 203 -4.03 -14.62 10.86
CA GLU A 203 -4.32 -15.50 9.73
C GLU A 203 -4.15 -14.78 8.37
N ALA A 204 -4.65 -13.56 8.24
CA ALA A 204 -4.46 -12.73 7.04
C ALA A 204 -2.97 -12.56 6.71
N ARG A 205 -2.17 -12.25 7.74
CA ARG A 205 -0.72 -12.12 7.62
C ARG A 205 -0.07 -13.44 7.19
N GLN A 206 -0.44 -14.55 7.81
CA GLN A 206 0.10 -15.87 7.50
C GLN A 206 -0.22 -16.28 6.05
N ARG A 207 -1.47 -16.12 5.60
CA ARG A 207 -1.88 -16.46 4.24
C ARG A 207 -1.09 -15.69 3.17
N ARG A 208 -0.77 -14.41 3.41
CA ARG A 208 0.01 -13.59 2.47
C ARG A 208 1.48 -13.96 2.42
N VAL A 209 2.02 -14.44 3.54
CA VAL A 209 3.38 -15.02 3.58
C VAL A 209 3.40 -16.32 2.79
N GLU A 210 2.40 -17.19 2.98
CA GLU A 210 2.27 -18.48 2.29
C GLU A 210 1.99 -18.33 0.79
N SER A 211 1.16 -17.36 0.39
CA SER A 211 0.84 -17.10 -1.02
C SER A 211 2.00 -16.48 -1.80
N GLY A 212 3.05 -16.01 -1.11
CA GLY A 212 4.15 -15.27 -1.72
C GLY A 212 3.78 -13.83 -2.13
N GLN A 213 2.50 -13.42 -2.01
CA GLN A 213 2.08 -12.04 -2.31
C GLN A 213 2.83 -11.03 -1.48
N LYS A 214 3.13 -11.33 -0.21
CA LYS A 214 3.94 -10.42 0.61
C LYS A 214 5.31 -10.15 -0.04
N ARG A 215 5.94 -11.16 -0.64
CA ARG A 215 7.23 -11.00 -1.30
C ARG A 215 7.11 -10.18 -2.58
N GLU A 216 6.03 -10.34 -3.34
CA GLU A 216 5.78 -9.57 -4.56
C GLU A 216 5.42 -8.12 -4.28
N ASP A 217 4.56 -7.87 -3.28
CA ASP A 217 4.15 -6.53 -2.86
C ASP A 217 5.30 -5.79 -2.19
N ASP A 218 6.09 -6.44 -1.32
CA ASP A 218 7.33 -5.89 -0.78
C ASP A 218 8.30 -5.59 -1.93
N SER A 219 8.46 -6.49 -2.91
CA SER A 219 9.33 -6.27 -4.08
C SER A 219 8.85 -5.11 -4.97
N ARG A 220 7.53 -4.94 -5.16
CA ARG A 220 6.95 -3.81 -5.88
C ARG A 220 7.10 -2.51 -5.10
N TRP A 221 6.96 -2.55 -3.78
CA TRP A 221 7.19 -1.40 -2.92
C TRP A 221 8.66 -0.97 -2.96
N PHE A 222 9.61 -1.90 -2.89
CA PHE A 222 11.03 -1.61 -3.10
C PHE A 222 11.33 -1.15 -4.53
N ALA A 223 10.62 -1.65 -5.54
CA ALA A 223 10.76 -1.16 -6.91
C ALA A 223 10.19 0.25 -7.11
N ASN A 224 9.19 0.65 -6.32
CA ASN A 224 8.58 1.98 -6.35
C ASN A 224 9.28 2.98 -5.41
N LEU A 225 9.96 2.48 -4.37
CA LEU A 225 10.91 3.23 -3.53
C LEU A 225 12.32 3.26 -4.11
N ALA A 226 12.53 2.72 -5.31
CA ALA A 226 13.67 3.13 -6.11
C ALA A 226 13.45 4.61 -6.45
N ASP A 227 13.83 5.48 -5.50
CA ASP A 227 14.23 6.84 -5.78
C ASP A 227 15.08 6.78 -7.05
N CYS A 228 14.78 7.69 -7.97
CA CYS A 228 15.34 7.80 -9.30
C CYS A 228 16.86 8.13 -9.29
N GLU A 229 17.63 7.60 -8.36
CA GLU A 229 19.07 7.58 -8.41
C GLU A 229 19.48 6.52 -9.43
N ALA A 230 20.02 7.00 -10.54
CA ALA A 230 20.61 6.13 -11.54
C ALA A 230 21.55 5.14 -10.84
N PRO A 231 21.49 3.84 -11.17
CA PRO A 231 22.28 2.83 -10.47
C PRO A 231 23.75 3.25 -10.48
N MET A 232 24.29 3.50 -9.29
CA MET A 232 25.67 3.92 -9.16
C MET A 232 26.61 2.81 -9.64
N PRO A 233 27.77 3.17 -10.21
CA PRO A 233 28.69 2.18 -10.75
C PRO A 233 29.04 1.12 -9.69
N GLY A 234 28.98 -0.13 -10.08
CA GLY A 234 29.41 -1.27 -9.28
C GLY A 234 30.10 -2.27 -10.18
N GLY A 235 30.74 -3.27 -9.60
CA GLY A 235 31.46 -4.25 -10.41
C GLY A 235 31.89 -5.48 -9.64
N ALA A 236 32.60 -6.35 -10.35
CA ALA A 236 33.23 -7.52 -9.78
C ALA A 236 34.77 -7.37 -9.87
N ILE A 237 35.45 -7.84 -8.85
CA ILE A 237 36.89 -8.09 -8.81
C ILE A 237 37.11 -9.59 -8.57
N ASP A 238 38.34 -10.08 -8.66
CA ASP A 238 38.63 -11.52 -8.51
C ASP A 238 38.15 -12.05 -7.14
N GLY A 239 37.05 -12.81 -7.14
CA GLY A 239 36.42 -13.37 -5.95
C GLY A 239 35.65 -12.39 -5.05
N ALA A 240 35.30 -11.19 -5.53
CA ALA A 240 34.47 -10.24 -4.78
C ALA A 240 33.57 -9.38 -5.67
N VAL A 241 32.44 -8.93 -5.14
CA VAL A 241 31.53 -7.96 -5.77
C VAL A 241 31.51 -6.69 -4.95
N TRP A 242 31.51 -5.53 -5.59
CA TRP A 242 31.45 -4.25 -4.91
C TRP A 242 30.32 -3.36 -5.43
N LYS A 243 29.78 -2.54 -4.53
CA LYS A 243 28.75 -1.52 -4.78
C LYS A 243 29.15 -0.24 -4.06
N GLN A 244 28.65 0.90 -4.51
CA GLN A 244 28.90 2.19 -3.85
C GLN A 244 27.62 2.96 -3.57
N SER A 245 27.64 3.70 -2.47
CA SER A 245 26.77 4.85 -2.17
C SER A 245 27.57 6.15 -2.39
N ASP A 246 26.99 7.30 -2.06
CA ASP A 246 27.65 8.60 -2.25
C ASP A 246 28.89 8.74 -1.38
N ASP A 247 28.85 8.12 -0.20
CA ASP A 247 29.80 8.24 0.90
C ASP A 247 30.54 6.93 1.21
N GLU A 248 30.04 5.78 0.77
CA GLU A 248 30.59 4.47 1.15
C GLU A 248 30.75 3.53 -0.05
N ILE A 249 31.60 2.52 0.12
CA ILE A 249 31.79 1.41 -0.82
C ILE A 249 31.73 0.11 -0.05
N ASP A 250 30.80 -0.76 -0.43
CA ASP A 250 30.64 -2.10 0.13
C ASP A 250 31.29 -3.13 -0.78
N ILE A 251 32.21 -3.92 -0.24
CA ILE A 251 32.90 -5.01 -0.94
C ILE A 251 32.53 -6.32 -0.25
N SER A 252 31.90 -7.23 -1.00
CA SER A 252 31.50 -8.56 -0.55
C SER A 252 32.36 -9.63 -1.20
N PHE A 253 33.15 -10.37 -0.41
CA PHE A 253 33.96 -11.48 -0.91
C PHE A 253 33.18 -12.78 -0.95
N ASP A 254 33.45 -13.61 -1.96
CA ASP A 254 32.80 -14.90 -2.16
C ASP A 254 33.03 -15.83 -0.96
N ALA A 255 32.01 -16.59 -0.56
CA ALA A 255 32.09 -17.48 0.58
C ALA A 255 33.01 -18.70 0.38
N GLY A 256 33.28 -19.09 -0.88
CA GLY A 256 34.00 -20.32 -1.24
C GLY A 256 35.38 -20.46 -0.56
N PRO A 257 36.29 -19.47 -0.70
CA PRO A 257 37.59 -19.48 -0.02
C PRO A 257 37.51 -19.59 1.51
N PHE A 258 36.50 -18.99 2.14
CA PHE A 258 36.33 -19.00 3.60
C PHE A 258 35.73 -20.31 4.11
N ALA A 259 34.69 -20.82 3.43
CA ALA A 259 34.01 -22.06 3.78
C ALA A 259 34.95 -23.27 3.66
N GLY A 260 35.79 -23.31 2.61
CA GLY A 260 36.72 -24.42 2.36
C GLY A 260 37.70 -24.69 3.49
N ILE A 261 38.08 -23.67 4.25
CA ILE A 261 39.02 -23.79 5.39
C ILE A 261 38.35 -23.65 6.75
N ARG A 262 37.01 -23.52 6.77
CA ARG A 262 36.21 -23.16 7.96
C ARG A 262 36.81 -21.94 8.68
N ALA A 263 37.01 -20.87 7.91
CA ALA A 263 37.67 -19.66 8.39
C ALA A 263 36.97 -19.10 9.64
N THR A 264 37.77 -18.63 10.57
CA THR A 264 37.34 -17.85 11.74
C THR A 264 37.84 -16.42 11.60
N ARG A 265 37.32 -15.49 12.41
CA ARG A 265 37.76 -14.09 12.40
C ARG A 265 39.29 -13.93 12.58
N ARG A 266 39.94 -14.82 13.33
CA ARG A 266 41.40 -14.83 13.55
C ARG A 266 42.22 -15.16 12.30
N ASP A 267 41.59 -15.80 11.32
CA ASP A 267 42.23 -16.22 10.08
C ASP A 267 42.27 -15.11 9.03
N ILE A 268 41.56 -14.00 9.29
CA ILE A 268 41.32 -12.89 8.37
C ILE A 268 42.11 -11.68 8.87
N ASN A 269 42.93 -11.11 8.00
CA ASN A 269 43.62 -9.86 8.24
C ASN A 269 43.22 -8.85 7.16
N VAL A 270 42.45 -7.85 7.55
CA VAL A 270 42.02 -6.73 6.70
C VAL A 270 42.79 -5.49 7.15
N GLN A 271 43.47 -4.84 6.22
CA GLN A 271 44.15 -3.57 6.43
C GLN A 271 43.75 -2.62 5.32
N TYR A 272 43.30 -1.44 5.68
CA TYR A 272 43.02 -0.35 4.77
C TYR A 272 43.84 0.87 5.17
N THR A 273 44.41 1.53 4.17
CA THR A 273 45.02 2.85 4.31
C THR A 273 44.25 3.83 3.43
N ARG A 274 44.64 5.10 3.43
CA ARG A 274 43.96 6.15 2.66
C ARG A 274 43.76 5.81 1.18
N ARG A 275 44.60 4.96 0.57
CA ARG A 275 44.48 4.57 -0.85
C ARG A 275 44.73 3.09 -1.13
N THR A 276 44.83 2.24 -0.11
CA THR A 276 45.13 0.82 -0.33
C THR A 276 44.22 -0.06 0.48
N LEU A 277 43.81 -1.19 -0.10
CA LEU A 277 43.09 -2.25 0.58
C LEU A 277 43.91 -3.54 0.49
N PHE A 278 44.12 -4.17 1.64
CA PHE A 278 44.82 -5.42 1.78
C PHE A 278 43.96 -6.40 2.59
N VAL A 279 43.60 -7.52 1.97
CA VAL A 279 42.80 -8.59 2.57
C VAL A 279 43.57 -9.90 2.44
N ARG A 280 43.87 -10.53 3.57
CA ARG A 280 44.62 -11.79 3.64
C ARG A 280 43.86 -12.82 4.47
N LEU A 281 43.78 -14.05 3.94
CA LEU A 281 43.14 -15.22 4.56
C LEU A 281 44.18 -16.34 4.74
N ARG A 282 44.52 -16.69 6.00
CA ARG A 282 45.51 -17.74 6.34
C ARG A 282 46.74 -17.79 5.45
N GLY A 283 47.39 -16.64 5.24
CA GLY A 283 48.60 -16.59 4.43
C GLY A 283 48.36 -16.25 2.95
N ARG A 284 47.20 -16.57 2.39
CA ARG A 284 46.80 -16.25 1.01
C ARG A 284 46.27 -14.81 0.93
N VAL A 285 46.75 -14.04 -0.02
CA VAL A 285 46.23 -12.69 -0.30
C VAL A 285 44.99 -12.83 -1.17
N LEU A 286 43.85 -12.30 -0.71
CA LEU A 286 42.60 -12.25 -1.46
C LEU A 286 42.50 -10.95 -2.26
N CYS A 287 42.95 -9.83 -1.69
CA CYS A 287 42.98 -8.53 -2.36
C CYS A 287 44.20 -7.75 -1.90
N ASN A 288 44.94 -7.16 -2.83
CA ASN A 288 46.03 -6.21 -2.56
C ASN A 288 46.06 -5.16 -3.66
N ALA A 289 45.33 -4.07 -3.44
CA ALA A 289 45.02 -3.12 -4.48
C ALA A 289 45.18 -1.67 -4.02
N GLU A 290 45.61 -0.82 -4.96
CA GLU A 290 45.49 0.63 -4.85
C GLU A 290 44.06 1.03 -5.27
N LEU A 291 43.34 1.70 -4.37
CA LEU A 291 41.96 2.14 -4.56
C LEU A 291 41.88 3.29 -5.57
N ALA A 292 40.74 3.42 -6.26
CA ALA A 292 40.54 4.49 -7.25
C ALA A 292 40.48 5.89 -6.64
N GLY A 293 39.96 6.01 -5.41
CA GLY A 293 39.92 7.25 -4.65
C GLY A 293 40.46 7.09 -3.23
N GLU A 294 40.35 8.17 -2.46
CA GLU A 294 40.78 8.18 -1.07
C GLU A 294 39.66 7.76 -0.13
N VAL A 295 40.02 7.00 0.91
CA VAL A 295 39.11 6.54 1.95
C VAL A 295 39.57 7.06 3.30
N ASP A 296 38.63 7.30 4.22
CA ASP A 296 38.92 7.59 5.61
C ASP A 296 39.09 6.28 6.40
N PRO A 297 40.33 5.91 6.81
CA PRO A 297 40.56 4.66 7.53
C PRO A 297 39.84 4.59 8.88
N GLN A 298 39.42 5.73 9.48
CA GLN A 298 38.67 5.72 10.73
C GLN A 298 37.21 5.31 10.54
N GLY A 299 36.62 5.63 9.38
CA GLY A 299 35.25 5.26 9.02
C GLY A 299 35.15 3.88 8.36
N CYS A 300 36.25 3.34 7.83
CA CYS A 300 36.26 1.99 7.25
C CYS A 300 36.09 0.92 8.34
N CYS A 301 35.32 -0.13 8.02
CA CYS A 301 35.17 -1.29 8.87
C CYS A 301 35.02 -2.59 8.05
N TRP A 302 35.08 -3.74 8.72
CA TRP A 302 34.84 -5.04 8.10
C TRP A 302 34.10 -5.97 9.05
N THR A 303 33.25 -6.83 8.49
CA THR A 303 32.45 -7.81 9.21
C THR A 303 32.60 -9.18 8.57
N PHE A 304 32.60 -10.23 9.40
CA PHE A 304 32.66 -11.60 8.93
C PHE A 304 31.53 -12.41 9.55
N ASP A 305 30.61 -12.87 8.71
CA ASP A 305 29.52 -13.75 9.09
C ASP A 305 30.03 -15.20 9.08
N ARG A 306 30.07 -15.82 10.27
CA ARG A 306 30.54 -17.19 10.46
C ARG A 306 29.60 -18.23 9.87
N ASP A 307 28.29 -17.96 9.88
CA ASP A 307 27.28 -18.92 9.43
C ASP A 307 27.22 -18.96 7.90
N ARG A 308 27.43 -17.79 7.27
CA ARG A 308 27.46 -17.66 5.79
C ARG A 308 28.85 -17.74 5.19
N TYR A 309 29.90 -17.73 6.02
CA TYR A 309 31.30 -17.60 5.60
C TYR A 309 31.54 -16.41 4.68
N ALA A 310 30.84 -15.29 4.90
CA ALA A 310 30.89 -14.10 4.05
C ALA A 310 31.68 -12.98 4.74
N LEU A 311 32.65 -12.41 4.03
CA LEU A 311 33.42 -11.23 4.46
C LEU A 311 32.90 -10.00 3.73
N GLN A 312 32.46 -9.00 4.48
CA GLN A 312 32.09 -7.69 3.96
C GLN A 312 33.09 -6.65 4.47
N VAL A 313 33.56 -5.79 3.57
CA VAL A 313 34.43 -4.65 3.88
C VAL A 313 33.70 -3.39 3.42
N THR A 314 33.49 -2.45 4.32
CA THR A 314 32.86 -1.16 4.05
C THR A 314 33.94 -0.08 4.12
N LEU A 315 34.14 0.64 3.01
CA LEU A 315 35.10 1.72 2.89
C LEU A 315 34.37 3.07 2.89
N CYS A 316 34.69 3.94 3.84
CA CYS A 316 34.17 5.31 3.88
C CYS A 316 35.00 6.20 2.97
N LYS A 317 34.39 6.82 1.95
CA LYS A 317 35.08 7.71 1.01
C LYS A 317 35.47 9.00 1.71
N SER A 318 36.68 9.49 1.46
CA SER A 318 37.08 10.82 1.96
C SER A 318 36.41 11.97 1.20
N ASN A 319 35.85 11.69 0.02
CA ASN A 319 35.17 12.64 -0.84
C ASN A 319 33.96 11.99 -1.54
N ALA A 320 32.88 12.75 -1.74
CA ALA A 320 31.65 12.29 -2.40
C ALA A 320 31.79 12.14 -3.92
N THR A 321 32.92 11.61 -4.40
CA THR A 321 33.13 11.32 -5.83
C THR A 321 32.67 9.92 -6.16
N VAL A 322 31.96 9.77 -7.27
CA VAL A 322 31.57 8.47 -7.82
C VAL A 322 32.80 7.77 -8.41
N TRP A 323 33.00 6.50 -8.06
CA TRP A 323 34.13 5.69 -8.52
C TRP A 323 33.70 4.81 -9.69
N GLU A 324 34.25 5.01 -10.88
CA GLU A 324 33.96 4.15 -12.06
C GLU A 324 34.53 2.72 -11.91
N GLN A 325 35.53 2.56 -11.06
CA GLN A 325 36.19 1.30 -10.76
C GLN A 325 36.67 1.29 -9.31
N LEU A 326 36.72 0.12 -8.68
CA LEU A 326 37.22 -0.01 -7.30
C LEU A 326 38.75 0.12 -7.23
N ILE A 327 39.44 -0.53 -8.17
CA ILE A 327 40.90 -0.70 -8.16
C ILE A 327 41.52 0.16 -9.26
N ARG A 328 42.46 1.03 -8.88
CA ARG A 328 43.29 1.80 -9.82
C ARG A 328 44.42 0.97 -10.40
N ARG A 329 45.10 0.23 -9.53
CA ARG A 329 46.27 -0.59 -9.88
C ARG A 329 46.38 -1.75 -8.89
N GLU A 330 46.61 -2.95 -9.42
CA GLU A 330 47.00 -4.09 -8.58
C GLU A 330 48.45 -3.93 -8.11
N VAL A 331 48.65 -4.06 -6.80
CA VAL A 331 49.98 -3.95 -6.20
C VAL A 331 50.64 -5.32 -6.26
N ARG A 332 51.67 -5.45 -7.11
CA ARG A 332 52.40 -6.72 -7.23
C ARG A 332 53.06 -7.10 -5.90
N PRO A 333 53.01 -8.38 -5.50
CA PRO A 333 53.72 -8.86 -4.32
C PRO A 333 55.24 -8.70 -4.53
N GLY A 334 55.79 -7.60 -4.01
CA GLY A 334 57.21 -7.22 -4.16
C GLY A 334 57.45 -5.71 -4.27
N GLU A 335 56.47 -4.93 -4.75
CA GLU A 335 56.57 -3.45 -4.82
C GLU A 335 56.06 -2.75 -3.55
N ALA A 336 55.35 -3.47 -2.69
CA ALA A 336 54.83 -2.95 -1.44
C ALA A 336 55.97 -2.80 -0.41
N SER A 337 56.59 -1.62 -0.38
CA SER A 337 57.20 -1.10 0.84
C SER A 337 56.13 -1.12 1.92
N CYS A 338 56.20 -2.06 2.88
CA CYS A 338 55.28 -2.14 4.01
C CYS A 338 55.12 -0.73 4.62
N PRO A 339 53.96 -0.09 4.49
CA PRO A 339 53.74 1.18 5.18
C PRO A 339 53.90 0.88 6.67
N LYS A 340 54.70 1.69 7.38
CA LYS A 340 54.83 1.59 8.85
C LYS A 340 53.43 1.55 9.45
N THR A 341 53.04 0.37 9.91
CA THR A 341 51.69 0.07 10.36
C THR A 341 51.33 0.97 11.53
N VAL A 342 50.38 1.87 11.35
CA VAL A 342 49.61 2.42 12.47
C VAL A 342 48.57 1.36 12.80
N LEU A 343 48.87 0.50 13.78
CA LEU A 343 47.94 -0.49 14.30
C LEU A 343 46.80 0.27 14.99
N ILE A 344 45.71 0.53 14.28
CA ILE A 344 44.43 0.91 14.89
C ILE A 344 43.73 -0.41 15.19
N THR A 345 43.96 -0.94 16.39
CA THR A 345 43.15 -2.04 16.90
C THR A 345 41.75 -1.51 17.16
N SER A 346 40.78 -1.95 16.37
CA SER A 346 39.36 -1.72 16.61
C SER A 346 39.00 -2.25 18.00
N SER A 347 38.53 -1.38 18.88
CA SER A 347 38.07 -1.76 20.22
C SER A 347 36.86 -2.70 20.12
N GLU A 348 36.92 -3.84 20.81
CA GLU A 348 35.78 -4.73 21.02
C GLU A 348 34.63 -3.99 21.72
N GLN A 349 33.55 -3.74 20.99
CA GLN A 349 32.24 -3.49 21.59
C GLN A 349 31.56 -4.87 21.73
N THR A 350 31.68 -5.45 22.92
CA THR A 350 30.85 -6.57 23.36
C THR A 350 29.65 -5.98 24.10
N ASP A 351 28.47 -6.36 23.65
CA ASP A 351 27.19 -5.94 24.21
C ASP A 351 26.87 -6.79 25.43
N ASP A 352 27.22 -6.29 26.63
CA ASP A 352 26.80 -6.84 27.92
C ASP A 352 26.58 -5.70 28.95
N GLY A 353 25.31 -5.40 29.23
CA GLY A 353 24.76 -5.13 30.57
C GLY A 353 25.29 -3.97 31.46
N GLN A 354 24.47 -2.91 31.55
CA GLN A 354 24.21 -2.02 32.72
C GLN A 354 25.36 -1.68 33.69
N LYS A 355 25.71 -0.38 33.74
CA LYS A 355 25.85 0.39 35.00
C LYS A 355 25.86 1.91 34.77
N GLU A 356 25.08 2.60 35.59
CA GLU A 356 25.09 4.06 35.79
C GLU A 356 26.48 4.58 36.13
N VAL A 357 26.91 5.68 35.51
CA VAL A 357 27.62 6.80 36.19
C VAL A 357 27.32 8.10 35.43
N GLN A 358 26.95 9.12 36.21
CA GLN A 358 26.76 10.53 35.87
C GLN A 358 28.09 11.23 35.49
N SER A 359 28.07 12.18 34.54
CA SER A 359 28.61 13.54 34.75
C SER A 359 28.58 14.43 33.49
N ASN A 360 27.95 15.60 33.64
CA ASN A 360 28.40 16.95 33.26
C ASN A 360 28.71 17.36 31.79
N PHE A 361 27.78 18.19 31.28
CA PHE A 361 27.85 19.33 30.33
C PHE A 361 29.20 20.08 30.18
N PRO A 362 29.49 20.80 29.05
CA PRO A 362 28.67 21.89 28.45
C PRO A 362 28.51 21.84 26.92
N SER A 363 27.33 22.18 26.37
CA SER A 363 26.88 23.52 25.93
C SER A 363 27.87 24.29 25.04
N CYS A 364 27.54 24.40 23.75
CA CYS A 364 27.87 25.55 22.93
C CYS A 364 26.72 25.82 21.94
N ALA A 365 26.06 26.94 22.15
CA ALA A 365 25.09 27.55 21.27
C ALA A 365 25.79 28.52 20.29
N ALA A 366 25.03 28.86 19.25
CA ALA A 366 25.17 30.02 18.36
C ALA A 366 26.14 29.90 17.16
N LEU A 367 25.57 29.92 15.94
CA LEU A 367 25.65 31.14 15.13
C LEU A 367 24.47 31.27 14.17
N GLU A 368 23.96 32.50 14.11
CA GLU A 368 22.84 33.01 13.35
C GLU A 368 23.19 33.38 11.88
N ARG A 369 22.14 33.41 11.05
CA ARG A 369 21.83 34.36 9.96
C ARG A 369 22.66 34.37 8.66
N SER A 370 21.94 34.12 7.55
CA SER A 370 21.72 35.02 6.39
C SER A 370 21.10 34.14 5.27
N GLY A 371 20.14 34.50 4.42
CA GLY A 371 19.54 35.77 4.04
C GLY A 371 18.92 35.56 2.64
N ARG A 372 17.61 35.79 2.55
CA ARG A 372 16.79 36.27 1.41
C ARG A 372 17.18 36.02 -0.06
N ILE A 373 16.18 35.47 -0.78
CA ILE A 373 15.55 35.94 -2.04
C ILE A 373 16.41 35.97 -3.31
N SER A 374 16.02 35.18 -4.33
CA SER A 374 15.57 35.73 -5.62
C SER A 374 14.85 34.72 -6.50
N LYS A 375 13.70 35.19 -7.00
CA LYS A 375 12.93 34.63 -8.12
C LYS A 375 13.68 34.88 -9.43
N SER A 376 13.65 33.91 -10.35
CA SER A 376 13.73 34.21 -11.77
C SER A 376 12.92 33.18 -12.57
N LEU A 377 11.86 33.71 -13.21
CA LEU A 377 11.24 33.15 -14.40
C LEU A 377 12.30 32.92 -15.48
N LEU A 378 12.18 31.82 -16.23
CA LEU A 378 12.41 31.87 -17.67
C LEU A 378 11.61 30.80 -18.41
N ILE A 379 10.82 31.34 -19.34
CA ILE A 379 10.04 30.72 -20.40
C ILE A 379 10.97 29.98 -21.37
N GLY A 380 10.59 28.81 -21.86
CA GLY A 380 11.32 28.22 -22.99
C GLY A 380 10.90 26.84 -23.49
N ARG A 381 10.01 26.86 -24.51
CA ARG A 381 9.95 25.96 -25.68
C ARG A 381 9.39 24.53 -25.53
N ARG A 382 8.18 24.42 -26.10
CA ARG A 382 7.61 23.25 -26.78
C ARG A 382 8.57 22.68 -27.83
N GLN A 383 8.76 21.36 -27.81
CA GLN A 383 8.99 20.55 -29.01
C GLN A 383 7.94 19.44 -29.02
N GLY A 384 7.16 19.38 -30.10
CA GLY A 384 6.18 18.34 -30.34
C GLY A 384 6.83 17.10 -30.93
N SER A 385 6.41 15.93 -30.46
CA SER A 385 6.64 14.65 -31.13
C SER A 385 5.28 14.05 -31.49
N ALA A 386 5.14 13.69 -32.77
CA ALA A 386 3.92 13.19 -33.37
C ALA A 386 3.79 11.67 -33.18
N GLU A 387 3.23 11.24 -32.06
CA GLU A 387 2.94 9.83 -31.80
C GLU A 387 1.69 9.67 -30.91
N GLY A 388 0.56 10.23 -31.36
CA GLY A 388 -0.60 10.45 -30.49
C GLY A 388 -1.98 10.15 -31.09
N ARG A 389 -2.12 9.28 -32.09
CA ARG A 389 -3.45 9.02 -32.73
C ARG A 389 -4.10 7.66 -32.44
N ARG A 390 -3.46 6.78 -31.66
CA ARG A 390 -4.09 5.50 -31.24
C ARG A 390 -4.56 5.46 -29.78
N GLY A 391 -4.14 6.42 -28.95
CA GLY A 391 -4.43 6.41 -27.50
C GLY A 391 -5.82 6.92 -27.09
N THR A 392 -6.43 7.82 -27.86
CA THR A 392 -7.73 8.44 -27.49
C THR A 392 -8.93 7.53 -27.74
N CYS A 393 -8.85 6.66 -28.76
CA CYS A 393 -9.92 5.69 -29.05
C CYS A 393 -10.01 4.59 -27.97
N MET A 394 -8.87 4.17 -27.39
CA MET A 394 -8.88 3.20 -26.28
C MET A 394 -9.49 3.77 -24.99
N LYS A 395 -9.22 5.02 -24.63
CA LYS A 395 -9.76 5.63 -23.40
C LYS A 395 -11.29 5.76 -23.44
N PHE A 396 -11.85 6.09 -24.60
CA PHE A 396 -13.30 6.16 -24.81
C PHE A 396 -13.97 4.77 -24.71
N VAL A 397 -13.34 3.75 -25.28
CA VAL A 397 -13.81 2.35 -25.15
C VAL A 397 -13.73 1.88 -23.71
N VAL A 398 -12.71 2.26 -22.94
CA VAL A 398 -12.59 1.88 -21.52
C VAL A 398 -13.68 2.54 -20.67
N CYS A 399 -13.99 3.82 -20.85
CA CYS A 399 -15.10 4.46 -20.10
C CYS A 399 -16.47 3.87 -20.45
N ILE A 400 -16.73 3.59 -21.74
CA ILE A 400 -17.96 2.89 -22.15
C ILE A 400 -17.98 1.47 -21.61
N CYS A 401 -16.86 0.73 -21.61
CA CYS A 401 -16.79 -0.59 -21.02
C CYS A 401 -16.98 -0.57 -19.50
N ILE A 402 -16.51 0.46 -18.78
CA ILE A 402 -16.74 0.62 -17.34
C ILE A 402 -18.20 0.95 -17.08
N LEU A 403 -18.82 1.85 -17.84
CA LEU A 403 -20.24 2.16 -17.72
C LEU A 403 -21.11 0.95 -18.09
N PHE A 404 -20.74 0.24 -19.16
CA PHE A 404 -21.42 -0.98 -19.60
C PHE A 404 -21.17 -2.12 -18.61
N CYS A 405 -20.01 -2.23 -17.96
CA CYS A 405 -19.78 -3.19 -16.89
C CYS A 405 -20.55 -2.81 -15.62
N LEU A 406 -20.65 -1.52 -15.26
CA LEU A 406 -21.49 -1.05 -14.16
C LEU A 406 -22.97 -1.33 -14.46
N VAL A 407 -23.44 -1.02 -15.66
CA VAL A 407 -24.81 -1.30 -16.11
C VAL A 407 -25.07 -2.81 -16.21
N LEU A 408 -24.14 -3.61 -16.71
CA LEU A 408 -24.27 -5.08 -16.79
C LEU A 408 -24.14 -5.75 -15.42
N GLN A 409 -23.37 -5.19 -14.48
CA GLN A 409 -23.34 -5.68 -13.09
C GLN A 409 -24.61 -5.27 -12.33
N LEU A 410 -25.22 -4.14 -12.68
CA LEU A 410 -26.51 -3.69 -12.18
C LEU A 410 -27.69 -4.39 -12.89
N GLN A 411 -27.52 -4.94 -14.08
CA GLN A 411 -28.61 -5.55 -14.86
C GLN A 411 -29.27 -6.77 -14.15
N PRO A 412 -28.53 -7.72 -13.54
CA PRO A 412 -29.13 -8.77 -12.73
C PRO A 412 -29.86 -8.24 -11.48
N LEU A 413 -29.47 -7.07 -10.96
CA LEU A 413 -30.14 -6.41 -9.85
C LEU A 413 -31.45 -5.74 -10.33
N LEU A 414 -31.43 -5.10 -11.51
CA LEU A 414 -32.59 -4.45 -12.12
C LEU A 414 -33.65 -5.46 -12.60
N GLU A 415 -33.24 -6.59 -13.19
CA GLU A 415 -34.17 -7.65 -13.62
C GLU A 415 -34.87 -8.32 -12.43
N LYS A 416 -34.20 -8.50 -11.29
CA LYS A 416 -34.80 -9.03 -10.06
C LYS A 416 -35.78 -8.05 -9.40
N PHE A 417 -35.52 -6.75 -9.47
CA PHE A 417 -36.43 -5.71 -8.96
C PHE A 417 -37.71 -5.58 -9.79
N SER A 418 -37.63 -5.74 -11.13
CA SER A 418 -38.79 -5.68 -12.03
C SER A 418 -39.82 -6.79 -11.78
N VAL A 419 -39.37 -8.00 -11.41
CA VAL A 419 -40.24 -9.15 -11.13
C VAL A 419 -40.96 -9.02 -9.78
N GLN A 420 -40.39 -8.31 -8.79
CA GLN A 420 -41.04 -8.13 -7.48
C GLN A 420 -42.11 -7.03 -7.48
N CYS A 421 -41.96 -5.98 -8.28
CA CYS A 421 -42.97 -4.91 -8.37
C CYS A 421 -44.25 -5.31 -9.13
N THR A 422 -44.20 -6.38 -9.93
CA THR A 422 -45.39 -6.89 -10.64
C THR A 422 -46.20 -7.91 -9.84
N ALA A 423 -45.64 -8.45 -8.75
CA ALA A 423 -46.30 -9.46 -7.92
C ALA A 423 -47.11 -8.87 -6.73
N SER A 424 -47.01 -7.56 -6.45
CA SER A 424 -47.68 -6.93 -5.30
C SER A 424 -48.95 -6.13 -5.65
N THR A 425 -49.45 -6.23 -6.88
CA THR A 425 -50.70 -5.57 -7.30
C THR A 425 -51.62 -6.55 -8.03
N SER A 426 -52.08 -7.58 -7.31
CA SER A 426 -53.37 -8.21 -7.61
C SER A 426 -53.96 -8.80 -6.33
N ASP A 427 -55.19 -8.41 -6.07
CA ASP A 427 -56.17 -9.04 -5.18
C ASP A 427 -56.13 -8.71 -3.68
N GLN A 428 -56.73 -7.56 -3.34
CA GLN A 428 -57.62 -7.49 -2.18
C GLN A 428 -58.89 -6.70 -2.54
N GLU A 429 -59.92 -7.42 -3.00
CA GLU A 429 -61.30 -6.94 -2.99
C GLU A 429 -62.18 -7.88 -2.15
N VAL A 430 -62.57 -7.34 -1.00
CA VAL A 430 -63.76 -7.57 -0.15
C VAL A 430 -64.66 -8.79 -0.44
N ALA A 431 -64.80 -9.67 0.56
CA ALA A 431 -66.09 -10.28 0.88
C ALA A 431 -66.20 -10.67 2.37
N ALA A 432 -67.16 -10.06 3.05
CA ALA A 432 -67.64 -10.46 4.37
C ALA A 432 -68.61 -11.65 4.25
N SER A 433 -68.52 -12.65 5.13
CA SER A 433 -69.66 -13.15 5.94
C SER A 433 -69.41 -14.50 6.65
N LYS A 434 -69.72 -14.48 7.95
CA LYS A 434 -70.25 -15.52 8.86
C LYS A 434 -69.40 -16.73 9.32
N PRO A 435 -69.56 -17.14 10.60
CA PRO A 435 -68.84 -18.25 11.23
C PRO A 435 -69.64 -19.55 11.18
N LEU A 436 -68.98 -20.71 11.22
CA LEU A 436 -69.54 -22.01 11.66
C LEU A 436 -68.43 -23.04 11.95
N PHE A 437 -68.39 -23.47 13.22
CA PHE A 437 -68.02 -24.79 13.78
C PHE A 437 -67.17 -25.82 13.01
N GLY A 438 -66.26 -26.47 13.77
CA GLY A 438 -66.10 -27.94 13.73
C GLY A 438 -64.68 -28.49 13.70
N TRP A 439 -64.21 -29.02 14.83
CA TRP A 439 -63.13 -30.01 14.98
C TRP A 439 -63.51 -31.35 14.29
N PRO A 440 -62.57 -32.28 13.98
CA PRO A 440 -61.76 -33.04 14.95
C PRO A 440 -60.28 -32.67 14.99
#